data_AF-A0A4Q3MNE7-F1
#
_entry.id   AF-A0A4Q3MNE7-F1
#
_cell.length_a   1.000
_cell.length_b   1.000
_cell.length_c   1.000
_cell.angle_alpha   90.00
_cell.angle_beta   90.00
_cell.angle_gamma   90.00
#
_symmetry.space_group_name_H-M   'P 1'
#
loop_
_entity.id
_entity.type
_entity.pdbx_description
1 polymer ?
#
loop_
_entity_poly.entity_id
_entity_poly.type
_entity_poly.pdbx_seq_one_letter_code
_entity_poly.pdbx_strand_id
1 'polypeptide(L)'
;MNPILIALAISVAANGVLGLAYLGQRDDITEARTALRDMQGQRDGARQAASECNDSVEALRELADRRDRDAAPVRAAAANKAQDRNQRADIILFTPASVPGDVCTSAQTRVDDWLKKRVMP
;
A
#
# COMPACT_ATOMS: atom_id res chain seq x y z
N MET A 1 -3.42 61.72 60.15
CA MET A 1 -3.23 60.52 59.31
C MET A 1 -2.18 59.64 59.97
N ASN A 2 -2.51 58.39 60.35
CA ASN A 2 -1.59 57.54 61.11
C ASN A 2 -0.57 56.87 60.17
N PRO A 3 0.73 57.16 60.27
CA PRO A 3 1.75 56.65 59.34
C PRO A 3 1.82 55.12 59.29
N ILE A 4 1.49 54.44 60.40
CA ILE A 4 1.46 52.98 60.48
C ILE A 4 0.36 52.39 59.58
N LEU A 5 -0.82 53.02 59.57
CA LEU A 5 -1.94 52.57 58.73
C LEU A 5 -1.64 52.77 57.23
N ILE A 6 -0.93 53.84 56.88
CA ILE A 6 -0.51 54.08 55.50
C ILE A 6 0.48 52.99 55.05
N ALA A 7 1.50 52.70 55.87
CA ALA A 7 2.49 51.66 55.55
C ALA A 7 1.85 50.27 55.41
N LEU A 8 0.88 49.94 56.28
CA LEU A 8 0.16 48.67 56.20
C LEU A 8 -0.69 48.57 54.93
N ALA A 9 -1.39 49.65 54.56
CA ALA A 9 -2.19 49.70 53.34
C ALA A 9 -1.32 49.51 52.08
N ILE A 10 -0.15 50.15 52.03
CA ILE A 10 0.82 49.99 50.94
C ILE A 10 1.31 48.54 50.86
N SER A 11 1.64 47.92 52.00
CA SER A 11 2.08 46.52 52.04
C SER A 11 1.03 45.56 51.51
N VAL A 12 -0.24 45.70 51.93
CA VAL A 12 -1.34 44.86 51.45
C VAL A 12 -1.57 45.05 49.95
N ALA A 13 -1.56 46.29 49.47
CA ALA A 13 -1.70 46.58 48.04
C ALA A 13 -0.56 45.96 47.22
N ALA A 14 0.68 46.06 47.68
CA ALA A 14 1.85 45.47 47.02
C ALA A 14 1.76 43.94 46.94
N ASN A 15 1.32 43.28 48.03
CA ASN A 15 1.11 41.84 48.05
C ASN A 15 -0.03 41.41 47.10
N GLY A 16 -1.11 42.20 47.02
CA GLY A 16 -2.20 41.96 46.07
C GLY A 16 -1.73 42.02 44.61
N VAL A 17 -0.94 43.04 44.26
CA VAL A 17 -0.36 43.19 42.91
C VAL A 17 0.58 42.02 42.58
N LEU A 18 1.45 41.64 43.52
CA LEU A 18 2.35 40.49 43.36
C LEU A 18 1.58 39.17 43.16
N GLY A 19 0.50 38.97 43.92
CA GLY A 19 -0.36 37.80 43.78
C GLY A 19 -1.03 37.73 42.40
N LEU A 20 -1.54 38.86 41.90
CA LEU A 20 -2.12 38.93 40.55
C LEU A 20 -1.08 38.66 39.46
N ALA A 21 0.12 39.23 39.58
CA ALA A 21 1.20 39.00 38.62
C ALA A 21 1.65 37.53 38.61
N TYR A 22 1.76 36.90 39.77
CA TYR A 22 2.09 35.48 39.89
C TYR A 22 1.03 34.58 39.25
N LEU A 23 -0.26 34.86 39.49
CA LEU A 23 -1.35 34.09 38.89
C LEU A 23 -1.35 34.22 37.37
N GLY A 24 -1.19 35.44 36.84
CA GLY A 24 -1.07 35.66 35.39
C GLY A 24 0.09 34.87 34.78
N GLN A 25 1.28 34.95 35.37
CA GLN A 25 2.45 34.19 34.89
C GLN A 25 2.23 32.67 34.95
N ARG A 26 1.55 32.18 35.99
CA ARG A 26 1.25 30.75 36.14
C ARG A 26 0.27 30.27 35.07
N ASP A 27 -0.73 31.08 34.75
CA ASP A 27 -1.73 30.76 33.74
C ASP A 27 -1.08 30.71 32.36
N ASP A 28 -0.24 31.70 32.00
CA ASP A 28 0.53 31.71 30.76
C ASP A 28 1.42 30.46 30.59
N ILE A 29 2.12 30.07 31.67
CA ILE A 29 2.95 28.85 31.67
C ILE A 29 2.10 27.60 31.50
N THR A 30 0.91 27.57 32.11
CA THR A 30 0.00 26.43 32.02
C THR A 30 -0.55 26.30 30.60
N GLU A 31 -0.97 27.41 30.00
CA GLU A 31 -1.44 27.46 28.61
C GLU A 31 -0.34 27.04 27.62
N ALA A 32 0.87 27.55 27.79
CA ALA A 32 2.01 27.15 26.96
C ALA A 32 2.30 25.64 27.09
N ARG A 33 2.22 25.08 28.31
CA ARG A 33 2.40 23.64 28.54
C ARG A 33 1.30 22.80 27.91
N THR A 34 0.05 23.24 27.96
CA THR A 34 -1.05 22.54 27.28
C THR A 34 -0.86 22.57 25.78
N ALA A 35 -0.55 23.73 25.19
CA ALA A 35 -0.30 23.86 23.76
C ALA A 35 0.85 22.95 23.28
N LEU A 36 1.93 22.87 24.06
CA LEU A 36 3.06 21.97 23.75
C LEU A 36 2.65 20.49 23.78
N ARG A 37 1.85 20.07 24.77
CA ARG A 37 1.35 18.68 24.85
C ARG A 37 0.44 18.36 23.68
N ASP A 38 -0.44 19.27 23.30
CA ASP A 38 -1.35 19.08 22.17
C ASP A 38 -0.55 18.95 20.86
N MET A 39 0.46 19.80 20.66
CA MET A 39 1.36 19.68 19.50
C MET A 39 2.16 18.36 19.50
N GLN A 40 2.62 17.90 20.67
CA GLN A 40 3.27 16.60 20.79
C GLN A 40 2.32 15.45 20.42
N GLY A 41 1.09 15.48 20.93
CA GLY A 41 0.06 14.49 20.60
C GLY A 41 -0.27 14.46 19.11
N GLN A 42 -0.44 15.63 18.48
CA GLN A 42 -0.66 15.72 17.03
C GLN A 42 0.51 15.16 16.23
N ARG A 43 1.75 15.50 16.61
CA ARG A 43 2.95 15.00 15.94
C ARG A 43 3.09 13.49 16.07
N ASP A 44 2.87 12.95 17.26
CA ASP A 44 3.01 11.51 17.51
C ASP A 44 1.90 10.73 16.80
N GLY A 45 0.67 11.24 16.79
CA GLY A 45 -0.43 10.67 15.99
C GLY A 45 -0.12 10.69 14.49
N ALA A 46 0.42 11.78 13.95
CA ALA A 46 0.81 11.86 12.55
C ALA A 46 1.93 10.88 12.20
N ARG A 47 2.90 10.70 13.09
CA ARG A 47 3.99 9.72 12.92
C ARG A 47 3.48 8.30 12.95
N GLN A 48 2.57 7.99 13.86
CA GLN A 48 1.95 6.68 13.95
C GLN A 48 1.17 6.37 12.66
N ALA A 49 0.32 7.28 12.20
CA ALA A 49 -0.43 7.11 10.96
C ALA A 49 0.51 6.93 9.74
N ALA A 50 1.62 7.68 9.69
CA ALA A 50 2.64 7.51 8.64
C ALA A 50 3.32 6.14 8.71
N SER A 51 3.63 5.63 9.91
CA SER A 51 4.20 4.29 10.11
C SER A 51 3.23 3.21 9.64
N GLU A 52 1.97 3.28 10.06
CA GLU A 52 0.93 2.31 9.68
C GLU A 52 0.71 2.30 8.15
N CYS A 53 0.72 3.47 7.51
CA CYS A 53 0.65 3.59 6.06
C CYS A 53 1.87 2.92 5.40
N ASN A 54 3.08 3.20 5.88
CA ASN A 54 4.30 2.59 5.34
C ASN A 54 4.30 1.06 5.48
N ASP A 55 3.91 0.54 6.64
CA ASP A 55 3.83 -0.91 6.89
C ASP A 55 2.82 -1.58 5.97
N SER A 56 1.68 -0.93 5.73
CA SER A 56 0.67 -1.44 4.79
C SER A 56 1.19 -1.48 3.34
N VAL A 57 1.96 -0.47 2.92
CA VAL A 57 2.56 -0.43 1.58
C VAL A 57 3.65 -1.49 1.44
N GLU A 58 4.46 -1.70 2.47
CA GLU A 58 5.48 -2.76 2.49
C GLU A 58 4.83 -4.15 2.40
N ALA A 59 3.73 -4.38 3.13
CA ALA A 59 2.97 -5.63 3.04
C ALA A 59 2.38 -5.87 1.63
N LEU A 60 1.88 -4.81 0.98
CA LEU A 60 1.39 -4.88 -0.40
C LEU A 60 2.53 -5.20 -1.38
N ARG A 61 3.71 -4.60 -1.17
CA ARG A 61 4.91 -4.87 -1.98
C ARG A 61 5.33 -6.33 -1.86
N GLU A 62 5.40 -6.85 -0.63
CA GLU A 62 5.76 -8.24 -0.39
C GLU A 62 4.74 -9.23 -0.99
N LEU A 63 3.45 -8.91 -0.92
CA LEU A 63 2.40 -9.69 -1.59
C LEU A 63 2.55 -9.66 -3.12
N ALA A 64 2.86 -8.51 -3.71
CA ALA A 64 3.11 -8.39 -5.14
C ALA A 64 4.32 -9.24 -5.56
N ASP A 65 5.42 -9.18 -4.81
CA ASP A 65 6.64 -9.96 -5.09
C ASP A 65 6.42 -11.46 -4.94
N ARG A 66 5.57 -11.89 -4.00
CA ARG A 66 5.12 -13.30 -3.92
C ARG A 66 4.31 -13.68 -5.15
N ARG A 67 3.31 -12.88 -5.51
CA ARG A 67 2.45 -13.17 -6.67
C ARG A 67 3.23 -13.19 -7.97
N ASP A 68 4.23 -12.34 -8.14
CA ASP A 68 5.06 -12.36 -9.33
C ASP A 68 5.92 -13.62 -9.41
N ARG A 69 6.56 -14.01 -8.29
CA ARG A 69 7.33 -15.26 -8.20
C ARG A 69 6.47 -16.50 -8.47
N ASP A 70 5.26 -16.55 -7.90
CA ASP A 70 4.34 -17.67 -8.09
C ASP A 70 3.77 -17.72 -9.52
N ALA A 71 3.53 -16.55 -10.12
CA ALA A 71 3.01 -16.46 -11.48
C ALA A 71 4.08 -16.69 -12.56
N ALA A 72 5.36 -16.41 -12.29
CA ALA A 72 6.45 -16.60 -13.24
C ALA A 72 6.50 -18.00 -13.88
N PRO A 73 6.50 -19.12 -13.12
CA PRO A 73 6.50 -20.46 -13.73
C PRO A 73 5.22 -20.75 -14.50
N VAL A 74 4.07 -20.24 -14.06
CA VAL A 74 2.78 -20.41 -14.76
C VAL A 74 2.80 -19.68 -16.11
N ARG A 75 3.30 -18.43 -16.15
CA ARG A 75 3.48 -17.66 -17.38
C ARG A 75 4.46 -18.35 -18.33
N ALA A 76 5.57 -18.87 -17.80
CA ALA A 76 6.55 -19.60 -18.60
C ALA A 76 5.94 -20.89 -19.19
N ALA A 77 5.20 -21.66 -18.39
CA ALA A 77 4.50 -22.85 -18.85
C ALA A 77 3.43 -22.54 -19.91
N ALA A 78 2.69 -21.45 -19.73
CA ALA A 78 1.71 -20.98 -20.72
C ALA A 78 2.38 -20.56 -22.03
N ALA A 79 3.50 -19.82 -21.97
CA ALA A 79 4.28 -19.44 -23.13
C ALA A 79 4.83 -20.66 -23.89
N ASN A 80 5.37 -21.65 -23.17
CA ASN A 80 5.85 -22.90 -23.75
C ASN A 80 4.71 -23.69 -24.43
N LYS A 81 3.55 -23.78 -23.78
CA LYS A 81 2.36 -24.41 -24.38
C LYS A 81 1.90 -23.67 -25.64
N ALA A 82 1.91 -22.34 -25.64
CA ALA A 82 1.57 -21.55 -26.81
C ALA A 82 2.56 -21.80 -27.96
N GLN A 83 3.86 -21.84 -27.66
CA GLN A 83 4.90 -22.13 -28.65
C GLN A 83 4.73 -23.52 -29.29
N ASP A 84 4.48 -24.56 -28.48
CA ASP A 84 4.19 -25.92 -28.96
C ASP A 84 2.98 -25.94 -29.92
N ARG A 85 1.91 -25.22 -29.55
CA ARG A 85 0.71 -25.12 -30.40
C ARG A 85 0.96 -24.38 -31.70
N ASN A 86 1.76 -23.32 -31.68
CA ASN A 86 2.16 -22.59 -32.88
C ASN A 86 3.01 -23.47 -33.81
N GLN A 87 4.03 -24.16 -33.28
CA GLN A 87 4.86 -25.08 -34.07
C GLN A 87 4.01 -26.19 -34.71
N ARG A 88 3.06 -26.75 -33.96
CA ARG A 88 2.13 -27.75 -34.50
C ARG A 88 1.24 -27.18 -35.60
N ALA A 89 0.77 -25.94 -35.46
CA ALA A 89 0.00 -25.27 -36.49
C ALA A 89 0.82 -25.09 -37.76
N ASP A 90 2.07 -24.64 -37.65
CA ASP A 90 2.99 -24.49 -38.79
C ASP A 90 3.18 -25.82 -39.51
N ILE A 91 3.45 -26.90 -38.77
CA ILE A 91 3.56 -28.25 -39.35
C ILE A 91 2.31 -28.63 -40.14
N ILE A 92 1.11 -28.37 -39.60
CA ILE A 92 -0.16 -28.67 -40.28
C ILE A 92 -0.29 -27.85 -41.57
N LEU A 93 0.08 -26.57 -41.54
CA LEU A 93 0.00 -25.67 -42.70
C LEU A 93 0.99 -26.07 -43.80
N PHE A 94 2.20 -26.50 -43.45
CA PHE A 94 3.22 -26.92 -44.42
C PHE A 94 3.06 -28.37 -44.91
N THR A 95 2.30 -29.20 -44.19
CA THR A 95 2.07 -30.59 -44.62
C THR A 95 1.28 -30.58 -45.94
N PRO A 96 1.73 -31.30 -47.00
CA PRO A 96 1.00 -31.41 -48.25
C PRO A 96 -0.34 -32.15 -48.12
N ALA A 97 -1.21 -32.04 -49.12
CA ALA A 97 -2.43 -32.83 -49.18
C ALA A 97 -2.12 -34.33 -49.18
N SER A 98 -2.82 -35.11 -48.36
CA SER A 98 -2.66 -36.57 -48.29
C SER A 98 -3.20 -37.27 -49.53
N VAL A 99 -4.21 -36.67 -50.18
CA VAL A 99 -4.78 -37.14 -51.44
C VAL A 99 -4.66 -36.02 -52.49
N PRO A 100 -3.73 -36.14 -53.46
CA PRO A 100 -3.60 -35.16 -54.53
C PRO A 100 -4.92 -34.98 -55.29
N GLY A 101 -5.35 -33.72 -55.46
CA GLY A 101 -6.57 -33.38 -56.19
C GLY A 101 -7.89 -33.51 -55.40
N ASP A 102 -7.89 -34.15 -54.23
CA ASP A 102 -9.07 -34.26 -53.36
C ASP A 102 -8.85 -33.55 -52.02
N VAL A 103 -9.24 -32.28 -52.01
CA VAL A 103 -9.10 -31.39 -50.84
C VAL A 103 -10.02 -31.80 -49.68
N CYS A 104 -11.19 -32.36 -49.97
CA CYS A 104 -12.16 -32.76 -48.95
C CYS A 104 -11.69 -34.00 -48.20
N THR A 105 -11.26 -35.04 -48.94
CA THR A 105 -10.71 -36.26 -48.33
C THR A 105 -9.43 -35.95 -47.56
N SER A 106 -8.57 -35.08 -48.09
CA SER A 106 -7.36 -34.63 -47.40
C SER A 106 -7.64 -33.86 -46.11
N ALA A 107 -8.67 -33.00 -46.10
CA ALA A 107 -9.09 -32.27 -44.91
C ALA A 107 -9.67 -33.21 -43.86
N GLN A 108 -10.51 -34.18 -44.27
CA GLN A 108 -11.08 -35.18 -43.37
C GLN A 108 -9.98 -35.98 -42.66
N THR A 109 -8.95 -36.44 -43.40
CA THR A 109 -7.84 -37.19 -42.80
C THR A 109 -7.12 -36.39 -41.71
N ARG A 110 -6.91 -35.08 -41.94
CA ARG A 110 -6.25 -34.18 -40.96
C ARG A 110 -7.08 -33.99 -39.70
N VAL A 111 -8.40 -33.82 -39.85
CA VAL A 111 -9.31 -33.67 -38.71
C VAL A 111 -9.34 -34.95 -37.88
N ASP A 112 -9.44 -36.11 -38.53
CA ASP A 112 -9.47 -37.41 -37.86
C ASP A 112 -8.17 -37.65 -37.05
N ASP A 113 -7.01 -37.35 -37.65
CA ASP A 113 -5.72 -37.44 -36.96
C ASP A 113 -5.56 -36.45 -35.80
N TRP A 114 -6.14 -35.26 -35.94
CA TRP A 114 -6.14 -34.28 -34.86
C TRP A 114 -7.05 -34.71 -33.70
N LEU A 115 -8.22 -35.28 -34.01
CA LEU A 115 -9.17 -35.81 -33.03
C LEU A 115 -8.57 -36.98 -32.26
N LYS A 116 -7.93 -37.95 -32.93
CA LYS A 116 -7.24 -39.09 -32.26
C LYS A 116 -6.25 -38.62 -31.20
N LYS A 117 -5.49 -37.55 -31.49
CA LYS A 117 -4.49 -36.98 -30.57
C LYS A 117 -5.11 -36.17 -29.41
N ARG A 118 -6.42 -35.91 -29.40
CA ARG A 118 -7.13 -35.25 -28.28
C ARG A 118 -7.70 -36.24 -27.25
N VAL A 119 -7.90 -37.51 -27.61
CA VAL A 119 -8.59 -38.50 -26.75
C VAL A 119 -7.61 -39.33 -25.90
N MET A 120 -6.32 -39.01 -25.90
CA MET A 120 -5.35 -39.69 -25.04
C MET A 120 -5.29 -38.98 -23.67
N PRO A 121 -5.43 -39.72 -22.55
CA PRO A 121 -5.47 -39.15 -21.20
C PRO A 121 -4.18 -38.42 -20.80
#